data_AF-A0AAD5N984-F1
#
_entry.id   AF-A0AAD5N984-F1
#
_cell.length_a   1.000
_cell.length_b   1.000
_cell.length_c   1.000
_cell.angle_alpha   90.00
_cell.angle_beta   90.00
_cell.angle_gamma   90.00
#
_symmetry.space_group_name_H-M   'P 1'
#
loop_
_entity.id
_entity.type
_entity.pdbx_description
1 polymer ?
#
loop_
_entity_poly.entity_id
_entity_poly.type
_entity_poly.pdbx_seq_one_letter_code
_entity_poly.pdbx_strand_id
1 'polypeptide(L)'
;MEQGGDWERKNRLRSYEALYKMSVRDFSGAAHLFLEAVPTFGSYELMTYENLVFYAVVTSLFALDRPDLRTKVIKCNEIQEQLTGGGANGALIPVREYLEAYYGCQYDRFFIHLLLSESERFKFDRYLAPHFNYYSRGMRLRAYEQFLTPYKTVRMDMMAKDFGVSRGFIDKELHRLIAAGQLHCRI
;
A
#
# COMPACT_ATOMS: atom_id res chain seq x y z
N MET A 1 33.09 -21.40 6.09
CA MET A 1 33.01 -20.67 4.80
C MET A 1 31.61 -20.86 4.27
N GLU A 2 30.69 -19.92 4.53
CA GLU A 2 29.43 -19.85 3.79
C GLU A 2 29.78 -19.59 2.32
N GLN A 3 29.63 -20.62 1.49
CA GLN A 3 30.00 -20.58 0.07
C GLN A 3 29.08 -19.62 -0.67
N GLY A 4 29.65 -18.64 -1.38
CA GLY A 4 28.95 -17.52 -2.03
C GLY A 4 27.86 -17.87 -3.06
N GLY A 5 27.62 -19.15 -3.37
CA GLY A 5 26.46 -19.60 -4.14
C GLY A 5 25.13 -19.55 -3.36
N ASP A 6 25.18 -19.29 -2.06
CA ASP A 6 24.02 -19.23 -1.17
C ASP A 6 23.25 -17.89 -1.28
N TRP A 7 23.90 -16.83 -1.77
CA TRP A 7 23.32 -15.49 -1.77
C TRP A 7 22.16 -15.32 -2.77
N GLU A 8 22.33 -15.78 -4.01
CA GLU A 8 21.27 -15.71 -5.02
C GLU A 8 20.10 -16.64 -4.67
N ARG A 9 20.38 -17.80 -4.07
CA ARG A 9 19.33 -18.70 -3.56
C ARG A 9 18.58 -18.09 -2.39
N LYS A 10 19.27 -17.40 -1.47
CA LYS A 10 18.66 -16.62 -0.37
C LYS A 10 17.76 -15.50 -0.91
N ASN A 11 18.18 -14.77 -1.95
CA ASN A 11 17.33 -13.72 -2.54
C ASN A 11 16.09 -14.28 -3.26
N ARG A 12 16.25 -15.41 -3.96
CA ARG A 12 15.10 -16.15 -4.50
C ARG A 12 14.14 -16.55 -3.39
N LEU A 13 14.65 -17.19 -2.34
CA LEU A 13 13.85 -17.61 -1.17
C LEU A 13 13.09 -16.43 -0.55
N ARG A 14 13.73 -15.27 -0.37
CA ARG A 14 13.08 -14.05 0.13
C ARG A 14 11.88 -13.63 -0.72
N SER A 15 12.01 -13.70 -2.05
CA SER A 15 10.92 -13.34 -2.97
C SER A 15 9.73 -14.29 -2.82
N TYR A 16 10.00 -15.60 -2.65
CA TYR A 16 8.97 -16.60 -2.38
C TYR A 16 8.31 -16.41 -1.00
N GLU A 17 9.10 -16.16 0.04
CA GLU A 17 8.59 -15.90 1.38
C GLU A 17 7.75 -14.62 1.45
N ALA A 18 8.17 -13.54 0.78
CA ALA A 18 7.42 -12.29 0.71
C ALA A 18 6.02 -12.52 0.10
N LEU A 19 5.98 -13.28 -1.00
CA LEU A 19 4.72 -13.62 -1.68
C LEU A 19 3.82 -14.50 -0.79
N TYR A 20 4.40 -15.48 -0.11
CA TYR A 20 3.68 -16.31 0.85
C TYR A 20 3.10 -15.47 1.99
N LYS A 21 3.88 -14.60 2.62
CA LYS A 21 3.40 -13.72 3.69
C LYS A 21 2.27 -12.80 3.23
N MET A 22 2.37 -12.25 2.01
CA MET A 22 1.29 -11.47 1.42
C MET A 22 -0.01 -12.28 1.28
N SER A 23 0.08 -13.55 0.86
CA SER A 23 -1.08 -14.46 0.76
C SER A 23 -1.68 -14.89 2.11
N VAL A 24 -0.96 -14.72 3.22
CA VAL A 24 -1.44 -15.00 4.58
C VAL A 24 -1.94 -13.70 5.27
N ARG A 25 -1.97 -12.57 4.55
CA ARG A 25 -2.28 -11.22 5.06
C ARG A 25 -1.24 -10.61 6.01
N ASP A 26 -0.04 -11.18 6.09
CA ASP A 26 1.09 -10.55 6.79
C ASP A 26 1.76 -9.54 5.86
N PHE A 27 1.11 -8.38 5.70
CA PHE A 27 1.62 -7.29 4.86
C PHE A 27 2.88 -6.64 5.46
N SER A 28 3.01 -6.62 6.79
CA SER A 28 4.17 -6.05 7.45
C SER A 28 5.44 -6.86 7.18
N GLY A 29 5.38 -8.17 7.39
CA GLY A 29 6.48 -9.07 7.05
C GLY A 29 6.77 -9.10 5.55
N ALA A 30 5.73 -9.04 4.70
CA ALA A 30 5.89 -9.00 3.25
C ALA A 30 6.58 -7.71 2.78
N ALA A 31 6.21 -6.54 3.31
CA ALA A 31 6.77 -5.25 2.91
C ALA A 31 8.30 -5.20 3.13
N HIS A 32 8.77 -5.65 4.29
CA HIS A 32 10.21 -5.69 4.58
C HIS A 32 10.97 -6.58 3.59
N LEU A 33 10.47 -7.79 3.34
CA LEU A 33 11.11 -8.73 2.42
C LEU A 33 11.07 -8.25 0.97
N PHE A 34 9.95 -7.66 0.54
CA PHE A 34 9.84 -7.10 -0.81
C PHE A 34 10.81 -5.94 -1.03
N LEU A 35 10.93 -5.02 -0.07
CA LEU A 35 11.86 -3.88 -0.19
C LEU A 35 13.33 -4.33 -0.25
N GLU A 36 13.71 -5.37 0.47
CA GLU A 36 15.05 -5.96 0.37
C GLU A 36 15.26 -6.72 -0.96
N ALA A 37 14.19 -7.27 -1.54
CA ALA A 37 14.26 -8.01 -2.79
C ALA A 37 14.35 -7.11 -4.04
N VAL A 38 13.84 -5.87 -3.99
CA VAL A 38 13.86 -4.91 -5.12
C VAL A 38 15.24 -4.78 -5.78
N PRO A 39 16.34 -4.43 -5.07
CA PRO A 39 17.64 -4.19 -5.71
C PRO A 39 18.33 -5.44 -6.25
N THR A 40 17.88 -6.64 -5.86
CA THR A 40 18.58 -7.90 -6.14
C THR A 40 17.68 -8.95 -6.80
N PHE A 41 16.58 -8.48 -7.39
CA PHE A 41 15.58 -9.37 -7.96
C PHE A 41 16.11 -10.13 -9.17
N GLY A 42 15.99 -11.46 -9.13
CA GLY A 42 16.34 -12.37 -10.22
C GLY A 42 15.33 -13.50 -10.44
N SER A 43 14.17 -13.46 -9.80
CA SER A 43 13.19 -14.56 -9.77
C SER A 43 12.09 -14.39 -10.83
N TYR A 44 12.48 -14.27 -12.11
CA TYR A 44 11.53 -14.05 -13.21
C TYR A 44 10.56 -15.21 -13.46
N GLU A 45 10.87 -16.40 -12.92
CA GLU A 45 9.97 -17.56 -12.90
C GLU A 45 8.71 -17.30 -12.07
N LEU A 46 8.81 -16.44 -11.05
CA LEU A 46 7.73 -16.18 -10.09
C LEU A 46 6.86 -15.01 -10.52
N MET A 47 7.49 -13.88 -10.87
CA MET A 47 6.82 -12.65 -11.26
C MET A 47 7.75 -11.76 -12.09
N THR A 48 7.17 -10.82 -12.84
CA THR A 48 7.95 -9.76 -13.48
C THR A 48 8.44 -8.76 -12.44
N TYR A 49 9.52 -8.05 -12.77
CA TYR A 49 10.04 -6.99 -11.89
C TYR A 49 9.00 -5.90 -11.60
N GLU A 50 8.15 -5.58 -12.58
CA GLU A 50 7.03 -4.66 -12.42
C GLU A 50 6.02 -5.10 -11.35
N ASN A 51 5.70 -6.39 -11.30
CA ASN A 51 4.81 -6.93 -10.28
C ASN A 51 5.47 -6.95 -8.90
N LEU A 52 6.79 -7.21 -8.83
CA LEU A 52 7.53 -7.08 -7.58
C LEU A 52 7.45 -5.66 -7.02
N VAL A 53 7.74 -4.64 -7.85
CA VAL A 53 7.68 -3.23 -7.42
C VAL A 53 6.25 -2.86 -7.02
N PHE A 54 5.25 -3.31 -7.76
CA PHE A 54 3.85 -3.11 -7.40
C PHE A 54 3.53 -3.70 -6.01
N TYR A 55 3.86 -4.96 -5.75
CA TYR A 55 3.62 -5.58 -4.45
C TYR A 55 4.43 -4.90 -3.35
N ALA A 56 5.68 -4.50 -3.62
CA ALA A 56 6.50 -3.76 -2.68
C ALA A 56 5.83 -2.45 -2.26
N VAL A 57 5.32 -1.65 -3.21
CA VAL A 57 4.65 -0.38 -2.92
C VAL A 57 3.33 -0.59 -2.16
N VAL A 58 2.48 -1.52 -2.61
CA VAL A 58 1.17 -1.82 -2.00
C VAL A 58 1.34 -2.33 -0.57
N THR A 59 2.21 -3.32 -0.35
CA THR A 59 2.48 -3.83 0.99
C THR A 59 3.15 -2.79 1.88
N SER A 60 4.07 -1.99 1.35
CA SER A 60 4.72 -0.91 2.10
C SER A 60 3.76 0.21 2.52
N LEU A 61 2.81 0.58 1.65
CA LEU A 61 1.76 1.54 1.99
C LEU A 61 0.88 1.05 3.14
N PHE A 62 0.58 -0.26 3.15
CA PHE A 62 -0.23 -0.86 4.20
C PHE A 62 0.54 -1.12 5.50
N ALA A 63 1.85 -1.33 5.45
CA ALA A 63 2.64 -1.72 6.61
C ALA A 63 3.40 -0.57 7.27
N LEU A 64 4.12 0.24 6.49
CA LEU A 64 5.10 1.18 7.01
C LEU A 64 4.48 2.48 7.49
N ASP A 65 5.14 3.11 8.47
CA ASP A 65 4.81 4.45 8.90
C ASP A 65 5.38 5.51 7.94
N ARG A 66 4.84 6.73 8.02
CA ARG A 66 5.27 7.88 7.19
C ARG A 66 6.79 8.09 7.06
N PRO A 67 7.61 8.09 8.13
CA PRO A 67 9.05 8.32 7.99
C PRO A 67 9.75 7.19 7.22
N ASP A 68 9.32 5.96 7.46
CA ASP A 68 9.85 4.76 6.82
C ASP A 68 9.45 4.70 5.35
N LEU A 69 8.18 5.01 5.03
CA LEU A 69 7.68 5.07 3.67
C LEU A 69 8.46 6.11 2.83
N ARG A 70 8.75 7.28 3.41
CA ARG A 70 9.55 8.31 2.73
C ARG A 70 10.96 7.80 2.41
N THR A 71 11.59 7.12 3.35
CA THR A 71 12.99 6.72 3.23
C THR A 71 13.16 5.50 2.33
N LYS A 72 12.29 4.49 2.49
CA LYS A 72 12.41 3.18 1.83
C LYS A 72 11.72 3.11 0.48
N VAL A 73 10.68 3.92 0.23
CA VAL A 73 9.89 3.85 -1.02
C VAL A 73 10.04 5.11 -1.85
N ILE A 74 9.78 6.29 -1.27
CA ILE A 74 9.76 7.55 -2.03
C ILE A 74 11.17 7.97 -2.47
N LYS A 75 12.18 7.76 -1.62
CA LYS A 75 13.59 8.09 -1.92
C LYS A 75 14.35 6.96 -2.61
N CYS A 76 13.78 5.77 -2.74
CA CYS A 76 14.45 4.63 -3.37
C CYS A 76 14.41 4.80 -4.89
N ASN A 77 15.60 4.94 -5.50
CA ASN A 77 15.73 5.25 -6.92
C ASN A 77 15.17 4.13 -7.79
N GLU A 78 15.38 2.88 -7.40
CA GLU A 78 14.97 1.67 -8.11
C GLU A 78 13.45 1.60 -8.24
N ILE A 79 12.73 1.98 -7.18
CA ILE A 79 11.26 2.04 -7.19
C ILE A 79 10.81 3.24 -8.04
N GLN A 80 11.42 4.41 -7.86
CA GLN A 80 11.05 5.62 -8.60
C GLN A 80 11.27 5.49 -10.11
N GLU A 81 12.34 4.82 -10.53
CA GLU A 81 12.65 4.56 -11.94
C GLU A 81 11.55 3.73 -12.59
N GLN A 82 11.09 2.66 -11.93
CA GLN A 82 10.00 1.82 -12.44
C GLN A 82 8.64 2.52 -12.41
N LEU A 83 8.38 3.31 -11.35
CA LEU A 83 7.15 4.10 -11.26
C LEU A 83 7.09 5.21 -12.33
N THR A 84 8.23 5.82 -12.67
CA THR A 84 8.32 6.87 -13.69
C THR A 84 8.35 6.30 -15.10
N GLY A 85 9.03 5.18 -15.30
CA GLY A 85 9.07 4.46 -16.58
C GLY A 85 7.73 3.83 -16.98
N GLY A 86 6.75 3.79 -16.05
CA GLY A 86 5.39 3.31 -16.31
C GLY A 86 5.25 1.79 -16.45
N GLY A 87 6.35 1.04 -16.49
CA GLY A 87 6.36 -0.37 -16.89
C GLY A 87 5.99 -0.55 -18.38
N ALA A 88 5.85 -1.79 -18.83
CA ALA A 88 5.64 -2.15 -20.23
C ALA A 88 4.37 -1.53 -20.86
N ASN A 89 3.35 -1.22 -20.04
CA ASN A 89 2.04 -0.72 -20.49
C ASN A 89 1.52 0.51 -19.72
N GLY A 90 2.35 1.21 -18.94
CA GLY A 90 1.88 2.32 -18.09
C GLY A 90 1.12 1.87 -16.83
N ALA A 91 1.10 0.57 -16.53
CA ALA A 91 0.32 -0.02 -15.42
C ALA A 91 0.79 0.41 -14.02
N LEU A 92 1.98 1.01 -13.91
CA LEU A 92 2.53 1.53 -12.65
C LEU A 92 2.24 3.03 -12.42
N ILE A 93 1.75 3.75 -13.44
CA ILE A 93 1.41 5.17 -13.33
C ILE A 93 0.31 5.40 -12.27
N PRO A 94 -0.80 4.63 -12.25
CA PRO A 94 -1.83 4.80 -11.21
C PRO A 94 -1.31 4.51 -9.80
N VAL A 95 -0.32 3.63 -9.68
CA VAL A 95 0.29 3.25 -8.39
C VAL A 95 1.18 4.38 -7.86
N ARG A 96 1.89 5.08 -8.75
CA ARG A 96 2.66 6.29 -8.41
C ARG A 96 1.73 7.38 -7.89
N GLU A 97 0.67 7.68 -8.63
CA GLU A 97 -0.33 8.70 -8.23
C GLU A 97 -1.00 8.33 -6.90
N TYR A 98 -1.29 7.05 -6.69
CA TYR A 98 -1.82 6.53 -5.44
C TYR A 98 -0.86 6.77 -4.25
N LEU A 99 0.43 6.45 -4.42
CA LEU A 99 1.46 6.68 -3.40
C LEU A 99 1.64 8.18 -3.10
N GLU A 100 1.73 9.01 -4.15
CA GLU A 100 1.88 10.47 -4.04
C GLU A 100 0.66 11.11 -3.37
N ALA A 101 -0.56 10.68 -3.71
CA ALA A 101 -1.79 11.19 -3.10
C ALA A 101 -1.85 10.89 -1.60
N TYR A 102 -1.51 9.66 -1.19
CA TYR A 102 -1.48 9.27 0.22
C TYR A 102 -0.43 10.07 1.02
N TYR A 103 0.80 10.16 0.49
CA TYR A 103 1.89 10.88 1.14
C TYR A 103 1.65 12.40 1.15
N GLY A 104 1.06 12.94 0.09
CA GLY A 104 0.70 14.35 -0.07
C GLY A 104 -0.54 14.78 0.71
N CYS A 105 -1.20 13.88 1.46
CA CYS A 105 -2.47 14.13 2.16
C CYS A 105 -3.62 14.59 1.24
N GLN A 106 -3.63 14.16 -0.03
CA GLN A 106 -4.71 14.46 -0.98
C GLN A 106 -5.75 13.34 -0.92
N TYR A 107 -6.62 13.38 0.09
CA TYR A 107 -7.52 12.28 0.44
C TYR A 107 -8.63 12.03 -0.59
N ASP A 108 -9.11 13.09 -1.25
CA ASP A 108 -10.05 13.03 -2.37
C ASP A 108 -9.50 12.17 -3.53
N ARG A 109 -8.29 12.47 -3.99
CA ARG A 109 -7.61 11.73 -5.06
C ARG A 109 -7.25 10.33 -4.61
N PHE A 110 -6.79 10.19 -3.36
CA PHE A 110 -6.47 8.89 -2.78
C PHE A 110 -7.67 7.93 -2.82
N PHE A 111 -8.89 8.38 -2.53
CA PHE A 111 -10.10 7.55 -2.59
C PHE A 111 -10.42 7.11 -4.03
N ILE A 112 -10.25 8.01 -5.00
CA ILE A 112 -10.43 7.70 -6.42
C ILE A 112 -9.40 6.65 -6.87
N HIS A 113 -8.12 6.86 -6.58
CA HIS A 113 -7.05 5.92 -6.94
C HIS A 113 -7.17 4.57 -6.22
N LEU A 114 -7.63 4.56 -4.97
CA LEU A 114 -7.91 3.31 -4.24
C LEU A 114 -9.01 2.51 -4.93
N LEU A 115 -10.10 3.19 -5.33
CA LEU A 115 -11.21 2.55 -6.03
C LEU A 115 -10.78 1.99 -7.39
N LEU A 116 -10.04 2.80 -8.18
CA LEU A 116 -9.51 2.37 -9.48
C LEU A 116 -8.58 1.16 -9.34
N SER A 117 -7.65 1.20 -8.37
CA SER A 117 -6.73 0.09 -8.09
C SER A 117 -7.48 -1.18 -7.70
N GLU A 118 -8.58 -1.05 -6.94
CA GLU A 118 -9.43 -2.17 -6.56
C GLU A 118 -10.15 -2.78 -7.78
N SER A 119 -10.74 -1.94 -8.63
CA SER A 119 -11.48 -2.41 -9.80
C SER A 119 -10.60 -2.99 -10.89
N GLU A 120 -9.42 -2.42 -11.12
CA GLU A 120 -8.59 -2.75 -12.29
C GLU A 120 -7.50 -3.79 -11.99
N ARG A 121 -6.98 -3.84 -10.75
CA ARG A 121 -5.83 -4.70 -10.43
C ARG A 121 -6.08 -5.65 -9.28
N PHE A 122 -6.54 -5.18 -8.11
CA PHE A 122 -6.62 -6.05 -6.93
C PHE A 122 -7.61 -7.20 -7.10
N LYS A 123 -8.76 -7.00 -7.77
CA LYS A 123 -9.75 -8.06 -8.00
C LYS A 123 -9.30 -9.13 -8.99
N PHE A 124 -8.41 -8.77 -9.92
CA PHE A 124 -7.93 -9.68 -10.96
C PHE A 124 -6.57 -10.30 -10.63
N ASP A 125 -5.89 -9.79 -9.60
CA ASP A 125 -4.63 -10.33 -9.13
C ASP A 125 -4.80 -11.62 -8.33
N ARG A 126 -4.01 -12.64 -8.65
CA ARG A 126 -4.08 -13.97 -8.03
C ARG A 126 -3.92 -13.95 -6.50
N TYR A 127 -3.07 -13.08 -5.97
CA TYR A 127 -2.70 -13.08 -4.55
C TYR A 127 -3.49 -12.03 -3.77
N LEU A 128 -3.84 -10.91 -4.38
CA LEU A 128 -4.59 -9.83 -3.71
C LEU A 128 -6.12 -10.00 -3.80
N ALA A 129 -6.66 -10.75 -4.78
CA ALA A 129 -8.11 -10.91 -4.93
C ALA A 129 -8.85 -11.49 -3.70
N PRO A 130 -8.28 -12.42 -2.92
CA PRO A 130 -8.92 -12.86 -1.67
C PRO A 130 -8.84 -11.83 -0.53
N HIS A 131 -8.05 -10.77 -0.70
CA HIS A 131 -7.66 -9.84 0.37
C HIS A 131 -7.97 -8.38 0.07
N PHE A 132 -8.47 -8.04 -1.13
CA PHE A 132 -8.72 -6.64 -1.51
C PHE A 132 -9.64 -5.91 -0.51
N ASN A 133 -10.69 -6.56 -0.02
CA ASN A 133 -11.60 -5.96 0.98
C ASN A 133 -10.88 -5.60 2.28
N TYR A 134 -9.96 -6.47 2.73
CA TYR A 134 -9.16 -6.24 3.92
C TYR A 134 -8.20 -5.07 3.70
N TYR A 135 -7.52 -5.06 2.55
CA TYR A 135 -6.61 -3.99 2.16
C TYR A 135 -7.32 -2.64 2.07
N SER A 136 -8.41 -2.54 1.29
CA SER A 136 -9.18 -1.30 1.10
C SER A 136 -9.70 -0.75 2.42
N ARG A 137 -10.22 -1.61 3.32
CA ARG A 137 -10.67 -1.19 4.66
C ARG A 137 -9.52 -0.67 5.51
N GLY A 138 -8.38 -1.37 5.56
CA GLY A 138 -7.24 -0.94 6.34
C GLY A 138 -6.64 0.36 5.82
N MET A 139 -6.54 0.53 4.51
CA MET A 139 -6.06 1.78 3.91
C MET A 139 -6.97 2.98 4.20
N ARG A 140 -8.30 2.80 4.21
CA ARG A 140 -9.23 3.85 4.65
C ARG A 140 -9.03 4.21 6.12
N LEU A 141 -8.86 3.21 7.00
CA LEU A 141 -8.57 3.44 8.41
C LEU A 141 -7.29 4.27 8.59
N ARG A 142 -6.18 3.89 7.92
CA ARG A 142 -4.92 4.64 8.01
C ARG A 142 -5.06 6.08 7.50
N ALA A 143 -5.82 6.29 6.43
CA ALA A 143 -6.10 7.64 5.93
C ALA A 143 -6.89 8.48 6.94
N TYR A 144 -7.89 7.90 7.62
CA TYR A 144 -8.63 8.59 8.68
C TYR A 144 -7.76 8.89 9.90
N GLU A 145 -6.95 7.93 10.35
CA GLU A 145 -6.01 8.15 11.45
C GLU A 145 -5.00 9.26 11.11
N GLN A 146 -4.43 9.23 9.90
CA GLN A 146 -3.51 10.24 9.42
C GLN A 146 -4.16 11.63 9.38
N PHE A 147 -5.41 11.72 8.93
CA PHE A 147 -6.15 12.98 8.89
C PHE A 147 -6.46 13.51 10.29
N LEU A 148 -6.83 12.63 11.23
CA LEU A 148 -7.25 13.02 12.58
C LEU A 148 -6.08 13.29 13.53
N THR A 149 -4.90 12.68 13.30
CA THR A 149 -3.70 12.84 14.14
C THR A 149 -3.36 14.30 14.50
N PRO A 150 -3.35 15.27 13.56
CA PRO A 150 -3.02 16.66 13.89
C PRO A 150 -4.15 17.43 14.60
N TYR A 151 -5.38 16.91 14.64
CA TYR A 151 -6.54 17.65 15.14
C TYR A 151 -7.10 17.05 16.43
N LYS A 152 -7.35 17.92 17.41
CA LYS A 152 -8.08 17.52 18.63
C LYS A 152 -9.60 17.39 18.40
N THR A 153 -10.15 18.17 17.48
CA THR A 153 -11.58 18.20 17.15
C THR A 153 -11.73 18.62 15.69
N VAL A 154 -12.59 17.93 14.95
CA VAL A 154 -12.86 18.23 13.53
C VAL A 154 -14.36 18.21 13.28
N ARG A 155 -14.85 19.13 12.44
CA ARG A 155 -16.24 19.14 11.99
C ARG A 155 -16.42 18.10 10.88
N MET A 156 -17.45 17.26 10.98
CA MET A 156 -17.72 16.21 9.98
C MET A 156 -17.91 16.76 8.57
N ASP A 157 -18.50 17.95 8.41
CA ASP A 157 -18.72 18.56 7.11
C ASP A 157 -17.38 18.93 6.41
N MET A 158 -16.37 19.34 7.18
CA MET A 158 -15.02 19.63 6.66
C MET A 158 -14.32 18.34 6.25
N MET A 159 -14.38 17.31 7.10
CA MET A 159 -13.82 16.00 6.78
C MET A 159 -14.48 15.40 5.52
N ALA A 160 -15.80 15.47 5.39
CA ALA A 160 -16.49 15.01 4.20
C ALA A 160 -16.02 15.73 2.92
N LYS A 161 -15.80 17.06 3.02
CA LYS A 161 -15.28 17.88 1.91
C LYS A 161 -13.85 17.50 1.52
N ASP A 162 -12.95 17.32 2.49
CA ASP A 162 -11.54 17.02 2.23
C ASP A 162 -11.34 15.61 1.65
N PHE A 163 -12.20 14.66 2.02
CA PHE A 163 -12.23 13.31 1.45
C PHE A 163 -13.06 13.20 0.16
N GLY A 164 -13.76 14.25 -0.25
CA GLY A 164 -14.59 14.25 -1.47
C GLY A 164 -15.81 13.34 -1.40
N VAL A 165 -16.37 13.10 -0.22
CA VAL A 165 -17.49 12.18 0.02
C VAL A 165 -18.64 12.85 0.76
N SER A 166 -19.80 12.20 0.81
CA SER A 166 -20.95 12.72 1.55
C SER A 166 -20.77 12.59 3.06
N ARG A 167 -21.36 13.51 3.82
CA ARG A 167 -21.37 13.45 5.30
C ARG A 167 -21.93 12.12 5.82
N GLY A 168 -23.04 11.66 5.25
CA GLY A 168 -23.67 10.41 5.67
C GLY A 168 -22.79 9.18 5.44
N PHE A 169 -21.91 9.22 4.44
CA PHE A 169 -20.93 8.17 4.20
C PHE A 169 -19.87 8.14 5.32
N ILE A 170 -19.25 9.30 5.61
CA ILE A 170 -18.23 9.43 6.67
C ILE A 170 -18.80 9.06 8.03
N ASP A 171 -20.00 9.55 8.35
CA ASP A 171 -20.65 9.26 9.63
C ASP A 171 -20.84 7.75 9.84
N LYS A 172 -21.30 7.03 8.81
CA LYS A 172 -21.48 5.57 8.86
C LYS A 172 -20.15 4.80 8.93
N GLU A 173 -19.12 5.23 8.19
CA GLU A 173 -17.81 4.55 8.25
C GLU A 173 -17.13 4.78 9.60
N LEU A 174 -17.09 6.01 10.11
CA LEU A 174 -16.45 6.30 11.40
C LEU A 174 -17.17 5.60 12.55
N HIS A 175 -18.50 5.59 12.57
CA HIS A 175 -19.26 4.83 13.58
C HIS A 175 -18.87 3.35 13.61
N ARG A 176 -18.72 2.72 12.44
CA ARG A 176 -18.28 1.31 12.35
C ARG A 176 -16.86 1.10 12.86
N LEU A 177 -15.94 2.01 12.53
CA LEU A 177 -14.53 1.92 12.94
C LEU A 177 -14.35 2.15 14.44
N ILE A 178 -15.10 3.09 15.02
CA ILE A 178 -15.13 3.35 16.47
C ILE A 178 -15.77 2.18 17.21
N ALA A 179 -16.89 1.65 16.72
CA ALA A 179 -17.54 0.48 17.32
C ALA A 179 -16.63 -0.77 17.27
N ALA A 180 -15.80 -0.89 16.24
CA ALA A 180 -14.80 -1.95 16.13
C ALA A 180 -13.55 -1.71 17.00
N GLY A 181 -13.45 -0.57 17.71
CA GLY A 181 -12.30 -0.21 18.54
C GLY A 181 -11.03 0.12 17.77
N GLN A 182 -11.13 0.30 16.44
CA GLN A 182 -9.98 0.56 15.57
C GLN A 182 -9.59 2.03 15.53
N LEU A 183 -10.54 2.94 15.82
CA LEU A 183 -10.31 4.38 15.81
C LEU A 183 -10.53 4.94 17.21
N HIS A 184 -9.51 5.58 17.79
CA HIS A 184 -9.57 6.17 19.13
C HIS A 184 -10.15 7.60 19.12
N CYS A 185 -11.32 7.76 18.51
CA CYS A 185 -12.03 9.05 18.49
C CYS A 185 -13.45 8.89 19.02
N ARG A 186 -14.03 10.00 19.46
CA ARG A 186 -15.44 10.08 19.89
C ARG A 186 -16.16 11.04 18.94
N ILE A 187 -17.34 10.65 18.48
CA ILE A 187 -18.23 11.44 17.62
C ILE A 187 -19.37 11.97 18.47
#